data_AF-A0A3S0JMS7-F1
#
_entry.id   AF-A0A3S0JMS7-F1
#
_cell.length_a   1.000
_cell.length_b   1.000
_cell.length_c   1.000
_cell.angle_alpha   90.00
_cell.angle_beta   90.00
_cell.angle_gamma   90.00
#
_symmetry.space_group_name_H-M   'P 1'
#
loop_
_entity.id
_entity.type
_entity.pdbx_description
1 polymer ?
#
loop_
_entity_poly.entity_id
_entity_poly.type
_entity_poly.pdbx_seq_one_letter_code
_entity_poly.pdbx_strand_id
1 'polypeptide(L)'
;MTYMSRNRNFNFILKHFVFMWVLTILGVLLATMLPYSIVIPLAILSIVLLVSTYLMQKIQLPNIILYLIPFFLGMLEFLIMIVFIEWLGTALVISVYIGTIIIFLLLAFLGLKLTFEVPDMANYLLTILSVFVVFAFIYIFIPISSSFFLILCGLFVLMFALYTVYELNIMRNNFVKDSEVIVIALGLYLNFINMFLNIREFTNHIRK
;
A
#
# COMPACT_ATOMS: atom_id res chain seq x y z
N MET A 1 -5.60 -10.14 -31.75
CA MET A 1 -5.52 -9.69 -30.35
C MET A 1 -6.59 -10.43 -29.58
N THR A 2 -6.18 -11.43 -28.81
CA THR A 2 -7.06 -12.28 -28.01
C THR A 2 -7.54 -11.47 -26.82
N TYR A 3 -8.84 -11.20 -26.73
CA TYR A 3 -9.45 -10.60 -25.55
C TYR A 3 -9.24 -11.55 -24.38
N MET A 4 -8.22 -11.30 -23.55
CA MET A 4 -8.03 -12.04 -22.31
C MET A 4 -9.24 -11.73 -21.42
N SER A 5 -9.98 -12.78 -21.04
CA SER A 5 -11.11 -12.65 -20.14
C SER A 5 -10.65 -11.95 -18.87
N ARG A 6 -11.26 -10.81 -18.56
CA ARG A 6 -11.03 -10.04 -17.33
C ARG A 6 -10.92 -10.97 -16.13
N ASN A 7 -9.86 -10.83 -15.34
CA ASN A 7 -9.66 -11.64 -14.14
C ASN A 7 -10.90 -11.57 -13.23
N ARG A 8 -11.63 -12.69 -13.11
CA ARG A 8 -12.87 -12.81 -12.32
C ARG A 8 -12.66 -12.39 -10.86
N ASN A 9 -11.44 -12.58 -10.36
CA ASN A 9 -11.07 -12.35 -8.97
C ASN A 9 -10.53 -10.96 -8.67
N PHE A 10 -10.33 -10.11 -9.70
CA PHE A 10 -9.76 -8.77 -9.53
C PHE A 10 -10.51 -7.91 -8.51
N ASN A 11 -11.85 -7.91 -8.56
CA ASN A 11 -12.65 -7.14 -7.60
C ASN A 11 -12.53 -7.70 -6.17
N PHE A 12 -12.33 -9.01 -6.01
CA PHE A 12 -12.13 -9.61 -4.69
C PHE A 12 -10.75 -9.26 -4.12
N ILE A 13 -9.70 -9.28 -4.95
CA ILE A 13 -8.36 -8.82 -4.58
C ILE A 13 -8.42 -7.39 -4.05
N LEU A 14 -9.05 -6.47 -4.80
CA LEU A 14 -9.19 -5.06 -4.40
C LEU A 14 -9.99 -4.88 -3.10
N LYS A 15 -11.05 -5.66 -2.88
CA LYS A 15 -11.80 -5.62 -1.60
C LYS A 15 -10.92 -6.04 -0.43
N HIS A 16 -10.13 -7.10 -0.59
CA HIS A 16 -9.20 -7.53 0.45
C HIS A 16 -8.08 -6.53 0.68
N PHE A 17 -7.54 -5.93 -0.37
CA PHE A 17 -6.57 -4.85 -0.27
C PHE A 17 -7.09 -3.66 0.54
N VAL A 18 -8.32 -3.18 0.25
CA VAL A 18 -8.97 -2.14 1.05
C VAL A 18 -9.16 -2.58 2.50
N PHE A 19 -9.57 -3.83 2.72
CA PHE A 19 -9.73 -4.37 4.07
C PHE A 19 -8.41 -4.39 4.85
N MET A 20 -7.28 -4.70 4.19
CA MET A 20 -5.95 -4.65 4.81
C MET A 20 -5.54 -3.22 5.20
N TRP A 21 -5.85 -2.20 4.38
CA TRP A 21 -5.67 -0.79 4.76
C TRP A 21 -6.51 -0.42 5.98
N VAL A 22 -7.76 -0.88 6.05
CA VAL A 22 -8.63 -0.68 7.23
C VAL A 22 -8.03 -1.35 8.47
N LEU A 23 -7.52 -2.58 8.36
CA LEU A 23 -6.82 -3.26 9.46
C LEU A 23 -5.57 -2.50 9.92
N THR A 24 -4.84 -1.89 9.00
CA THR A 24 -3.67 -1.06 9.32
C THR A 24 -4.05 0.15 10.17
N ILE A 25 -5.11 0.85 9.77
CA ILE A 25 -5.67 1.98 10.53
C ILE A 25 -6.09 1.52 11.93
N LEU A 26 -6.77 0.37 12.04
CA LEU A 26 -7.15 -0.19 13.34
C LEU A 26 -5.92 -0.54 14.19
N GLY A 27 -4.86 -1.07 13.58
CA GLY A 27 -3.58 -1.35 14.23
C GLY A 27 -2.94 -0.09 14.81
N VAL A 28 -2.88 0.99 14.02
CA VAL A 28 -2.39 2.30 14.48
C VAL A 28 -3.23 2.82 15.63
N LEU A 29 -4.56 2.82 15.49
CA LEU A 29 -5.47 3.33 16.53
C LEU A 29 -5.30 2.55 17.83
N LEU A 30 -5.24 1.22 17.79
CA LEU A 30 -5.02 0.42 18.98
C LEU A 30 -3.64 0.66 19.60
N ALA A 31 -2.61 0.89 18.80
CA ALA A 31 -1.28 1.22 19.31
C ALA A 31 -1.27 2.53 20.10
N THR A 32 -2.13 3.51 19.76
CA THR A 32 -2.26 4.75 20.56
C THR A 32 -2.87 4.53 21.94
N MET A 33 -3.62 3.45 22.13
CA MET A 33 -4.34 3.13 23.38
C MET A 33 -3.61 2.12 24.26
N LEU A 34 -2.61 1.43 23.72
CA LEU A 34 -1.87 0.37 24.42
C LEU A 34 -0.53 0.88 24.96
N PRO A 35 -0.02 0.31 26.07
CA PRO A 35 1.31 0.64 26.56
C PRO A 35 2.39 0.13 25.60
N TYR A 36 3.51 0.88 25.52
CA TYR A 36 4.64 0.53 24.64
C TYR A 36 5.21 -0.88 24.89
N SER A 37 5.11 -1.39 26.12
CA SER A 37 5.53 -2.75 26.48
C SER A 37 4.77 -3.85 25.72
N ILE A 38 3.56 -3.57 25.24
CA ILE A 38 2.75 -4.50 24.42
C ILE A 38 2.94 -4.19 22.93
N VAL A 39 2.95 -2.91 22.56
CA VAL A 39 3.05 -2.47 21.16
C VAL A 39 4.37 -2.91 20.52
N ILE A 40 5.50 -2.76 21.23
CA ILE A 40 6.83 -3.09 20.70
C ILE A 40 6.95 -4.59 20.36
N PRO A 41 6.61 -5.55 21.24
CA PRO A 41 6.63 -6.97 20.88
C PRO A 41 5.72 -7.32 19.69
N LEU A 42 4.52 -6.72 19.59
CA LEU A 42 3.61 -6.96 18.48
C LEU A 42 4.14 -6.38 17.16
N ALA A 43 4.79 -5.22 17.21
CA ALA A 43 5.47 -4.64 16.05
C ALA A 43 6.66 -5.52 15.59
N ILE A 44 7.43 -6.09 16.52
CA ILE A 44 8.49 -7.04 16.18
C ILE A 44 7.90 -8.31 15.55
N LEU A 45 6.78 -8.81 16.08
CA LEU A 45 6.06 -9.95 15.51
C LEU A 45 5.64 -9.67 14.05
N SER A 46 5.24 -8.44 13.72
CA SER A 46 4.89 -8.06 12.34
C SER A 46 6.10 -8.23 11.40
N ILE A 47 7.29 -7.82 11.82
CA ILE A 47 8.53 -7.98 11.05
C ILE A 47 8.83 -9.48 10.84
N VAL A 48 8.71 -10.29 11.90
CA VAL A 48 8.91 -11.75 11.81
C VAL A 48 7.91 -12.38 10.82
N LEU A 49 6.63 -11.98 10.89
CA LEU A 49 5.61 -12.47 9.98
C LEU A 49 5.90 -12.06 8.53
N LEU A 50 6.26 -10.80 8.28
CA LEU A 50 6.66 -10.33 6.94
C LEU A 50 7.81 -11.15 6.37
N VAL A 51 8.90 -11.31 7.14
CA VAL A 51 10.06 -12.12 6.72
C VAL A 51 9.64 -13.55 6.47
N SER A 52 8.79 -14.14 7.32
CA SER A 52 8.29 -15.50 7.12
C SER A 52 7.49 -15.62 5.83
N THR A 53 6.61 -14.67 5.50
CA THR A 53 5.83 -14.71 4.24
C THR A 53 6.72 -14.61 3.02
N TYR A 54 7.81 -13.84 3.10
CA TYR A 54 8.76 -13.71 2.02
C TYR A 54 9.62 -14.97 1.85
N LEU A 55 10.06 -15.60 2.93
CA LEU A 55 10.86 -16.84 2.85
C LEU A 55 10.02 -18.06 2.48
N MET A 56 8.76 -18.07 2.91
CA MET A 56 7.83 -19.18 2.73
C MET A 56 6.92 -19.00 1.51
N GLN A 57 7.38 -18.33 0.45
CA GLN A 57 6.61 -18.12 -0.80
C GLN A 57 6.00 -19.40 -1.41
N LYS A 58 6.51 -20.59 -1.06
CA LYS A 58 6.00 -21.89 -1.51
C LYS A 58 4.95 -22.53 -0.58
N ILE A 59 4.78 -22.01 0.64
CA ILE A 59 3.87 -22.56 1.66
C ILE A 59 2.65 -21.65 1.74
N GLN A 60 1.47 -22.23 1.56
CA GLN A 60 0.21 -21.51 1.71
C GLN A 60 -0.04 -21.21 3.18
N LEU A 61 0.21 -19.97 3.59
CA LEU A 61 -0.13 -19.51 4.93
C LEU A 61 -1.66 -19.41 5.09
N PRO A 62 -2.21 -19.76 6.27
CA PRO A 62 -3.62 -19.56 6.56
C PRO A 62 -4.04 -18.10 6.41
N ASN A 63 -5.23 -17.87 5.85
CA ASN A 63 -5.79 -16.53 5.62
C ASN A 63 -5.78 -15.64 6.86
N ILE A 64 -6.01 -16.22 8.05
CA ILE A 64 -5.97 -15.48 9.31
C ILE A 64 -4.60 -14.83 9.57
N ILE A 65 -3.51 -15.53 9.25
CA ILE A 65 -2.15 -15.00 9.42
C ILE A 65 -1.91 -13.86 8.43
N LEU A 66 -2.41 -13.98 7.20
CA LEU A 66 -2.28 -12.93 6.18
C LEU A 66 -2.95 -11.62 6.58
N TYR A 67 -4.08 -11.67 7.31
CA TYR A 67 -4.74 -10.46 7.83
C TYR A 67 -4.11 -9.90 9.10
N LEU A 68 -3.44 -10.73 9.90
CA LEU A 68 -2.70 -10.24 11.08
C LEU A 68 -1.50 -9.37 10.69
N ILE A 69 -0.92 -9.59 9.51
CA ILE A 69 0.23 -8.83 9.02
C ILE A 69 -0.09 -7.33 8.92
N PRO A 70 -1.08 -6.87 8.11
CA PRO A 70 -1.46 -5.46 8.05
C PRO A 70 -1.81 -4.85 9.41
N PHE A 71 -2.49 -5.62 10.25
CA PHE A 71 -2.89 -5.17 11.59
C PHE A 71 -1.69 -4.87 12.49
N PHE A 72 -0.74 -5.80 12.60
CA PHE A 72 0.49 -5.55 13.37
C PHE A 72 1.46 -4.60 12.66
N LEU A 73 1.39 -4.49 11.32
CA LEU A 73 2.12 -3.47 10.58
C LEU A 73 1.66 -2.08 10.99
N GLY A 74 0.35 -1.86 11.18
CA GLY A 74 -0.16 -0.58 11.71
C GLY A 74 0.44 -0.22 13.07
N MET A 75 0.68 -1.20 13.95
CA MET A 75 1.37 -0.95 15.23
C MET A 75 2.84 -0.56 15.02
N LEU A 76 3.53 -1.20 14.07
CA LEU A 76 4.89 -0.84 13.69
C LEU A 76 4.94 0.57 13.08
N GLU A 77 4.02 0.90 12.19
CA GLU A 77 3.87 2.23 11.59
C GLU A 77 3.70 3.31 12.66
N PHE A 78 2.90 3.05 13.70
CA PHE A 78 2.74 3.97 14.83
C PHE A 78 4.07 4.26 15.55
N LEU A 79 4.86 3.23 15.85
CA LEU A 79 6.17 3.42 16.48
C LEU A 79 7.12 4.22 15.58
N ILE A 80 7.13 3.92 14.28
CA ILE A 80 7.92 4.65 13.29
C ILE A 80 7.48 6.11 13.21
N MET A 81 6.17 6.38 13.22
CA MET A 81 5.63 7.74 13.20
C MET A 81 6.10 8.55 14.41
N ILE A 82 6.11 7.99 15.63
CA ILE A 82 6.60 8.70 16.82
C ILE A 82 8.03 9.19 16.63
N VAL A 83 8.91 8.33 16.11
CA VAL A 83 10.32 8.70 15.84
C VAL A 83 10.41 9.83 14.81
N PHE A 84 9.64 9.75 13.72
CA PHE A 84 9.66 10.80 12.70
C PHE A 84 9.00 12.11 13.16
N ILE A 85 8.04 12.06 14.07
CA ILE A 85 7.39 13.25 14.63
C ILE A 85 8.42 14.11 15.37
N GLU A 86 9.32 13.49 16.11
CA GLU A 86 10.40 14.21 16.80
C GLU A 86 11.34 14.94 15.82
N TRP A 87 11.55 14.37 14.63
CA TRP A 87 12.54 14.88 13.66
C TRP A 87 11.94 15.85 12.63
N LEU A 88 10.73 15.57 12.16
CA LEU A 88 10.09 16.27 11.04
C LEU A 88 8.87 17.10 11.47
N GLY A 89 8.40 16.91 12.70
CA GLY A 89 7.23 17.58 13.26
C GLY A 89 5.91 16.85 12.96
N THR A 90 5.00 16.94 13.93
CA THR A 90 3.69 16.27 13.92
C THR A 90 2.87 16.57 12.68
N ALA A 91 2.80 17.84 12.29
CA ALA A 91 1.98 18.29 11.17
C ALA A 91 2.39 17.61 9.85
N LEU A 92 3.70 17.48 9.59
CA LEU A 92 4.21 16.88 8.37
C LEU A 92 3.94 15.37 8.36
N VAL A 93 4.30 14.66 9.43
CA VAL A 93 4.20 13.19 9.48
C VAL A 93 2.74 12.75 9.35
N ILE A 94 1.83 13.38 10.10
CA ILE A 94 0.39 13.06 10.03
C ILE A 94 -0.17 13.37 8.65
N SER A 95 0.23 14.50 8.04
CA SER A 95 -0.20 14.87 6.68
C SER A 95 0.19 13.84 5.64
N VAL A 96 1.46 13.39 5.67
CA VAL A 96 1.97 12.38 4.74
C VAL A 96 1.28 11.04 4.96
N TYR A 97 1.07 10.65 6.22
CA TYR A 97 0.40 9.39 6.56
C TYR A 97 -1.05 9.35 6.06
N ILE A 98 -1.85 10.36 6.42
CA ILE A 98 -3.24 10.49 5.99
C ILE A 98 -3.34 10.58 4.46
N GLY A 99 -2.46 11.39 3.84
CA GLY A 99 -2.41 11.51 2.38
C GLY A 99 -2.16 10.16 1.70
N THR A 100 -1.23 9.37 2.23
CA THR A 100 -0.93 8.01 1.72
C THR A 100 -2.16 7.10 1.79
N ILE A 101 -2.82 7.03 2.95
CA ILE A 101 -4.05 6.23 3.10
C ILE A 101 -5.11 6.65 2.09
N ILE A 102 -5.38 7.96 1.98
CA ILE A 102 -6.39 8.50 1.05
C ILE A 102 -6.05 8.12 -0.39
N ILE A 103 -4.79 8.29 -0.80
CA ILE A 103 -4.34 7.97 -2.16
C ILE A 103 -4.54 6.48 -2.45
N PHE A 104 -4.10 5.59 -1.56
CA PHE A 104 -4.21 4.15 -1.79
C PHE A 104 -5.66 3.66 -1.80
N LEU A 105 -6.52 4.22 -0.95
CA LEU A 105 -7.96 3.96 -0.98
C LEU A 105 -8.62 4.50 -2.25
N LEU A 106 -8.23 5.70 -2.71
CA LEU A 106 -8.70 6.26 -3.98
C LEU A 106 -8.28 5.37 -5.16
N LEU A 107 -7.04 4.90 -5.19
CA LEU A 107 -6.56 3.99 -6.23
C LEU A 107 -7.32 2.66 -6.21
N ALA A 108 -7.58 2.09 -5.04
CA ALA A 108 -8.38 0.88 -4.93
C ALA A 108 -9.81 1.09 -5.47
N PHE A 109 -10.42 2.21 -5.10
CA PHE A 109 -11.77 2.57 -5.53
C PHE A 109 -11.84 2.82 -7.04
N LEU A 110 -10.86 3.53 -7.58
CA LEU A 110 -10.70 3.72 -9.03
C LEU A 110 -10.50 2.37 -9.71
N GLY A 111 -9.66 1.49 -9.18
CA GLY A 111 -9.50 0.11 -9.69
C GLY A 111 -10.82 -0.67 -9.74
N LEU A 112 -11.68 -0.52 -8.72
CA LEU A 112 -12.99 -1.17 -8.66
C LEU A 112 -13.98 -0.59 -9.70
N LYS A 113 -13.95 0.74 -9.91
CA LYS A 113 -14.88 1.44 -10.80
C LYS A 113 -14.44 1.52 -12.26
N LEU A 114 -13.14 1.50 -12.53
CA LEU A 114 -12.56 1.52 -13.87
C LEU A 114 -12.72 0.13 -14.50
N THR A 115 -13.98 -0.22 -14.76
CA THR A 115 -14.42 -1.41 -15.49
C THR A 115 -14.40 -1.21 -17.00
N PHE A 116 -14.19 0.02 -17.45
CA PHE A 116 -14.09 0.42 -18.85
C PHE A 116 -12.64 0.33 -19.31
N GLU A 117 -12.44 0.15 -20.62
CA GLU A 117 -11.14 0.10 -21.31
C GLU A 117 -10.42 1.45 -21.24
N VAL A 118 -10.09 1.88 -20.03
CA VAL A 118 -9.29 3.08 -19.82
C VAL A 118 -7.87 2.74 -20.24
N PRO A 119 -7.28 3.50 -21.19
CA PRO A 119 -5.91 3.27 -21.61
C PRO A 119 -4.97 3.24 -20.40
N ASP A 120 -3.98 2.35 -20.38
CA ASP A 120 -3.06 2.22 -19.24
C ASP A 120 -2.40 3.57 -18.89
N MET A 121 -2.08 4.39 -19.90
CA MET A 121 -1.55 5.74 -19.73
C MET A 121 -2.47 6.67 -18.93
N ALA A 122 -3.79 6.57 -19.13
CA ALA A 122 -4.75 7.39 -18.40
C ALA A 122 -4.83 6.99 -16.91
N ASN A 123 -4.64 5.71 -16.57
CA ASN A 123 -4.58 5.26 -15.18
C ASN A 123 -3.37 5.85 -14.44
N TYR A 124 -2.20 5.90 -15.09
CA TYR A 124 -1.01 6.54 -14.51
C TYR A 124 -1.21 8.05 -14.35
N LEU A 125 -1.76 8.73 -15.36
CA LEU A 125 -1.99 10.18 -15.26
C LEU A 125 -2.97 10.53 -14.13
N LEU A 126 -4.06 9.76 -14.00
CA LEU A 126 -5.03 9.93 -12.92
C LEU A 126 -4.40 9.67 -11.55
N THR A 127 -3.48 8.71 -11.46
CA THR A 127 -2.70 8.45 -10.24
C THR A 127 -1.83 9.63 -9.84
N ILE A 128 -1.06 10.16 -10.79
CA ILE A 128 -0.22 11.35 -10.56
C ILE A 128 -1.09 12.50 -10.07
N LEU A 129 -2.18 12.79 -10.78
CA LEU A 129 -3.10 13.86 -10.43
C LEU A 129 -3.70 13.66 -9.03
N SER A 130 -4.09 12.43 -8.68
CA SER A 130 -4.67 12.12 -7.36
C SER A 130 -3.70 12.45 -6.23
N VAL A 131 -2.41 12.14 -6.39
CA VAL A 131 -1.38 12.47 -5.39
C VAL A 131 -1.27 13.98 -5.21
N PHE A 132 -1.13 14.73 -6.31
CA PHE A 132 -1.04 16.20 -6.25
C PHE A 132 -2.29 16.83 -5.63
N VAL A 133 -3.48 16.37 -6.02
CA VAL A 133 -4.75 16.90 -5.49
C VAL A 133 -4.87 16.64 -3.99
N VAL A 134 -4.55 15.43 -3.53
CA VAL A 134 -4.63 15.09 -2.10
C VAL A 134 -3.65 15.91 -1.28
N PHE A 135 -2.39 16.00 -1.70
CA PHE A 135 -1.39 16.79 -0.97
C PHE A 135 -1.67 18.29 -1.02
N ALA A 136 -2.17 18.82 -2.14
CA ALA A 136 -2.61 20.21 -2.23
C ALA A 136 -3.77 20.49 -1.28
N PHE A 137 -4.75 19.58 -1.21
CA PHE A 137 -5.87 19.69 -0.27
C PHE A 137 -5.38 19.70 1.18
N ILE A 138 -4.50 18.77 1.55
CA ILE A 138 -3.94 18.70 2.91
C ILE A 138 -3.18 19.98 3.27
N TYR A 139 -2.39 20.52 2.34
CA TYR A 139 -1.61 21.74 2.53
C TYR A 139 -2.48 22.99 2.81
N ILE A 140 -3.72 23.03 2.32
CA ILE A 140 -4.66 24.13 2.59
C ILE A 140 -5.09 24.14 4.06
N PHE A 141 -5.29 22.97 4.68
CA PHE A 141 -5.80 22.85 6.04
C PHE A 141 -4.72 22.71 7.10
N ILE A 142 -3.55 22.15 6.74
CA ILE A 142 -2.48 21.83 7.68
C ILE A 142 -1.25 22.69 7.34
N PRO A 143 -0.89 23.67 8.19
CA PRO A 143 0.32 24.47 7.97
C PRO A 143 1.56 23.59 8.22
N ILE A 144 2.32 23.32 7.15
CA ILE A 144 3.49 22.46 7.19
C ILE A 144 4.75 23.34 7.23
N SER A 145 5.61 23.07 8.22
CA SER A 145 6.81 23.88 8.51
C SER A 145 7.89 23.79 7.44
N SER A 146 7.96 22.68 6.68
CA SER A 146 8.95 22.47 5.61
C SER A 146 8.31 21.92 4.35
N SER A 147 8.10 22.81 3.37
CA SER A 147 7.62 22.42 2.03
C SER A 147 8.61 21.50 1.32
N PHE A 148 9.92 21.59 1.61
CA PHE A 148 10.92 20.70 1.03
C PHE A 148 10.68 19.24 1.42
N PHE A 149 10.51 18.96 2.72
CA PHE A 149 10.24 17.60 3.19
C PHE A 149 8.88 17.10 2.71
N LEU A 150 7.87 17.97 2.64
CA LEU A 150 6.57 17.60 2.10
C LEU A 150 6.65 17.14 0.64
N ILE A 151 7.36 17.90 -0.21
CA ILE A 151 7.56 17.54 -1.61
C ILE A 151 8.32 16.22 -1.71
N LEU A 152 9.39 16.06 -0.93
CA LEU A 152 10.19 14.83 -0.92
C LEU A 152 9.34 13.60 -0.52
N CYS A 153 8.56 13.69 0.56
CA CYS A 153 7.63 12.65 0.97
C CYS A 153 6.55 12.39 -0.09
N GLY A 154 6.01 13.45 -0.69
CA GLY A 154 5.04 13.36 -1.77
C GLY A 154 5.58 12.61 -2.99
N LEU A 155 6.87 12.78 -3.33
CA LEU A 155 7.53 12.03 -4.40
C LEU A 155 7.65 10.54 -4.07
N PHE A 156 7.98 10.18 -2.83
CA PHE A 156 7.96 8.78 -2.40
C PHE A 156 6.55 8.18 -2.52
N VAL A 157 5.53 8.88 -2.02
CA VAL A 157 4.13 8.44 -2.13
C VAL A 157 3.71 8.30 -3.59
N LEU A 158 4.11 9.24 -4.45
CA LEU A 158 3.86 9.18 -5.89
C LEU A 158 4.47 7.93 -6.54
N MET A 159 5.73 7.62 -6.21
CA MET A 159 6.42 6.44 -6.72
C MET A 159 5.68 5.16 -6.35
N PHE A 160 5.25 5.03 -5.09
CA PHE A 160 4.49 3.85 -4.64
C PHE A 160 3.08 3.79 -5.25
N ALA A 161 2.41 4.93 -5.40
CA ALA A 161 1.11 5.02 -6.05
C ALA A 161 1.18 4.54 -7.51
N LEU A 162 2.19 5.01 -8.27
CA LEU A 162 2.43 4.59 -9.65
C LEU A 162 2.72 3.08 -9.74
N TYR A 163 3.57 2.56 -8.86
CA TYR A 163 3.88 1.14 -8.84
C TYR A 163 2.64 0.29 -8.47
N THR A 164 1.79 0.77 -7.57
CA THR A 164 0.52 0.12 -7.23
C THR A 164 -0.39 0.02 -8.45
N VAL A 165 -0.51 1.09 -9.24
CA VAL A 165 -1.31 1.06 -10.48
C VAL A 165 -0.71 0.15 -11.55
N TYR A 166 0.62 0.09 -11.65
CA TYR A 166 1.29 -0.88 -12.50
C TYR A 166 0.93 -2.32 -12.13
N GLU A 167 1.03 -2.68 -10.85
CA GLU A 167 0.64 -4.02 -10.37
C GLU A 167 -0.85 -4.30 -10.61
N LEU A 168 -1.73 -3.32 -10.38
CA LEU A 168 -3.17 -3.46 -10.66
C LEU A 168 -3.45 -3.75 -12.14
N ASN A 169 -2.73 -3.10 -13.07
CA ASN A 169 -2.88 -3.36 -14.50
C ASN A 169 -2.40 -4.77 -14.87
N ILE A 170 -1.32 -5.25 -14.28
CA ILE A 170 -0.84 -6.63 -14.44
C ILE A 170 -1.88 -7.63 -13.92
N MET A 171 -2.41 -7.44 -12.71
CA MET A 171 -3.40 -8.34 -12.10
C MET A 171 -4.71 -8.42 -12.88
N ARG A 172 -5.11 -7.32 -13.51
CA ARG A 172 -6.32 -7.25 -14.34
C ARG A 172 -6.25 -8.20 -15.53
N ASN A 173 -5.05 -8.33 -16.11
CA ASN A 173 -4.79 -9.07 -17.34
C ASN A 173 -4.33 -10.51 -17.10
N ASN A 174 -3.95 -10.87 -15.87
CA ASN A 174 -3.49 -12.20 -15.51
C ASN A 174 -4.55 -13.00 -14.75
N PHE A 175 -4.65 -14.30 -15.04
CA PHE A 175 -5.53 -15.21 -14.30
C PHE A 175 -5.03 -15.43 -12.87
N VAL A 176 -5.94 -15.34 -11.90
CA VAL A 176 -5.66 -15.58 -10.48
C VAL A 176 -6.61 -16.64 -9.94
N LYS A 177 -6.06 -17.67 -9.28
CA LYS A 177 -6.86 -18.71 -8.64
C LYS A 177 -7.57 -18.18 -7.39
N ASP A 178 -8.74 -18.74 -7.07
CA ASP A 178 -9.52 -18.36 -5.89
C ASP A 178 -8.72 -18.50 -4.57
N SER A 179 -7.83 -19.49 -4.50
CA SER A 179 -6.96 -19.72 -3.33
C SER A 179 -5.84 -18.67 -3.17
N GLU A 180 -5.50 -17.93 -4.23
CA GLU A 180 -4.37 -17.00 -4.25
C GLU A 180 -4.82 -15.55 -4.04
N VAL A 181 -6.13 -15.29 -4.02
CA VAL A 181 -6.73 -13.95 -3.91
C VAL A 181 -6.17 -13.14 -2.75
N ILE A 182 -6.10 -13.74 -1.56
CA ILE A 182 -5.69 -13.04 -0.33
C ILE A 182 -4.18 -12.80 -0.31
N VAL A 183 -3.39 -13.76 -0.79
CA VAL A 183 -1.93 -13.64 -0.89
C VAL A 183 -1.57 -12.53 -1.89
N ILE A 184 -2.27 -12.45 -3.02
CA ILE A 184 -2.05 -11.39 -4.02
C ILE A 184 -2.50 -10.04 -3.49
N ALA A 185 -3.62 -9.97 -2.75
CA ALA A 185 -4.04 -8.75 -2.08
C ALA A 185 -3.01 -8.29 -1.03
N LEU A 186 -2.39 -9.23 -0.29
CA LEU A 186 -1.31 -8.93 0.63
C LEU A 186 -0.05 -8.44 -0.11
N GLY A 187 0.28 -9.02 -1.25
CA GLY A 187 1.36 -8.53 -2.11
C GLY A 187 1.14 -7.07 -2.52
N LEU A 188 -0.06 -6.76 -2.99
CA LEU A 188 -0.45 -5.38 -3.33
C LEU A 188 -0.44 -4.44 -2.12
N TYR A 189 -0.78 -4.94 -0.92
CA TYR A 189 -0.66 -4.18 0.32
C TYR A 189 0.80 -3.89 0.68
N LEU A 190 1.67 -4.90 0.55
CA LEU A 190 3.11 -4.81 0.81
C LEU A 190 3.90 -4.26 -0.39
N ASN A 191 3.24 -3.47 -1.24
CA ASN A 191 3.80 -3.01 -2.50
C ASN A 191 5.14 -2.27 -2.35
N PHE A 192 5.32 -1.55 -1.23
CA PHE A 192 6.62 -0.95 -0.88
C PHE A 192 7.74 -1.99 -0.91
N ILE A 193 7.56 -3.09 -0.18
CA ILE A 193 8.55 -4.16 -0.03
C ILE A 193 8.75 -4.85 -1.38
N ASN A 194 7.66 -5.13 -2.10
CA ASN A 194 7.71 -5.73 -3.43
C ASN A 194 8.50 -4.87 -4.42
N MET A 195 8.33 -3.55 -4.40
CA MET A 195 9.06 -2.64 -5.30
C MET A 195 10.58 -2.79 -5.14
N PHE A 196 11.09 -2.89 -3.91
CA PHE A 196 12.53 -3.06 -3.66
C PHE A 196 13.03 -4.46 -4.05
N LEU A 197 12.22 -5.50 -3.86
CA LEU A 197 12.60 -6.89 -4.13
C LEU A 197 12.45 -7.27 -5.61
N ASN A 198 11.41 -6.76 -6.28
CA ASN A 198 11.04 -7.03 -7.67
C ASN A 198 11.69 -6.08 -8.68
N ILE A 199 12.59 -5.17 -8.25
CA ILE A 199 13.49 -4.43 -9.16
C ILE A 199 14.21 -5.37 -10.14
N ARG A 200 14.44 -6.63 -9.75
CA ARG A 200 15.03 -7.66 -10.61
C ARG A 200 14.15 -8.04 -11.82
N GLU A 201 12.82 -7.98 -11.70
CA GLU A 201 11.91 -8.24 -12.84
C GLU A 201 11.85 -7.07 -13.81
N PHE A 202 11.87 -5.83 -13.30
CA PHE A 202 11.97 -4.62 -14.14
C PHE A 202 13.26 -4.62 -14.98
N THR A 203 14.37 -5.10 -14.41
CA THR A 203 15.65 -5.22 -15.13
C THR A 203 15.62 -6.32 -16.21
N ASN A 204 14.85 -7.40 -16.01
CA ASN A 204 14.71 -8.46 -17.00
C ASN A 204 13.85 -8.07 -18.21
N HIS A 205 12.90 -7.14 -18.05
CA HIS A 205 12.11 -6.61 -19.17
C HIS A 205 12.87 -5.59 -20.02
N ILE A 206 13.83 -4.86 -19.44
CA ILE A 206 14.70 -3.91 -20.15
C ILE A 206 15.84 -4.62 -20.92
N ARG A 207 16.11 -5.88 -20.61
CA ARG A 207 17.11 -6.72 -21.30
C ARG A 207 16.55 -7.53 -22.49
N LYS A 208 15.34 -7.25 -22.96
CA LYS A 208 14.78 -7.82 -24.19
C LYS A 208 14.65 -6.76 -25.28
#